data_AF-A0A944H808-F1
#
_entry.id   AF-A0A944H808-F1
#
_cell.length_a   1.000
_cell.length_b   1.000
_cell.length_c   1.000
_cell.angle_alpha   90.00
_cell.angle_beta   90.00
_cell.angle_gamma   90.00
#
_symmetry.space_group_name_H-M   'P 1'
#
loop_
_entity.id
_entity.type
_entity.pdbx_description
1 polymer ?
#
loop_
_entity_poly.entity_id
_entity_poly.type
_entity_poly.pdbx_seq_one_letter_code
_entity_poly.pdbx_strand_id
1 'polypeptide(L)'
;MARRKTVNNTGILRVSGIPYHDAWVAYKCVSCKEMNYVQIGQKLITPNEAIENAVWKCEHCGFIHSKETDLPFENWEEEYNSADSTTALRFWEGFFRIATEHPESYWKQCNVCTRILPFNAFSKHSGWGPLEKQMECRSCKGAINAVLNPKRTKEQLHESAVRRRIADLFIEEENESIDFQDLFERFESRCFKTKEPLDINQRDTWSIDHILPSKYLYPLKKENAALLSKNANENKRDKWPSKFYTNNELIDLARISGANIDLISNKLPIMNHNIDVNKGVERYLQVREKSDLPKRIKEIKKILLVYELVDNLSPENKKLLGFK
;
A
#
# COMPACT_ATOMS: atom_id res chain seq x y z
N MET A 1 -2.91 -13.06 19.71
CA MET A 1 -2.78 -14.09 18.65
C MET A 1 -1.30 -14.33 18.41
N ALA A 2 -0.81 -15.56 18.62
CA ALA A 2 0.57 -15.90 18.33
C ALA A 2 0.86 -15.66 16.83
N ARG A 3 1.92 -14.90 16.52
CA ARG A 3 2.40 -14.70 15.15
C ARG A 3 2.65 -16.09 14.54
N ARG A 4 1.83 -16.51 13.58
CA ARG A 4 2.06 -17.77 12.85
C ARG A 4 3.46 -17.73 12.25
N LYS A 5 4.24 -18.81 12.46
CA LYS A 5 5.53 -19.01 11.78
C LYS A 5 5.26 -19.05 10.27
N THR A 6 5.65 -18.00 9.55
CA THR A 6 5.58 -17.94 8.09
C THR A 6 6.63 -18.88 7.52
N VAL A 7 6.21 -20.09 7.15
CA VAL A 7 7.06 -21.01 6.37
C VAL A 7 6.77 -20.72 4.90
N ASN A 8 7.51 -19.78 4.31
CA ASN A 8 7.39 -19.46 2.88
C ASN A 8 8.02 -20.59 2.05
N ASN A 9 7.26 -21.66 1.84
CA ASN A 9 7.73 -22.81 1.06
C ASN A 9 7.38 -22.60 -0.43
N THR A 10 8.14 -21.71 -1.07
CA THR A 10 8.00 -21.35 -2.50
C THR A 10 9.00 -22.06 -3.41
N GLY A 11 10.06 -22.64 -2.85
CA GLY A 11 11.23 -23.11 -3.61
C GLY A 11 12.12 -21.97 -4.15
N ILE A 12 11.70 -20.71 -3.99
CA ILE A 12 12.48 -19.52 -4.35
C ILE A 12 13.18 -19.04 -3.08
N LEU A 13 14.43 -19.44 -2.94
CA LEU A 13 15.24 -19.15 -1.75
C LEU A 13 15.86 -17.75 -1.84
N ARG A 14 16.10 -17.17 -0.66
CA ARG A 14 16.90 -15.96 -0.52
C ARG A 14 18.37 -16.35 -0.48
N VAL A 15 19.20 -15.54 -1.12
CA VAL A 15 20.65 -15.68 -1.07
C VAL A 15 21.15 -15.13 0.27
N SER A 16 21.96 -15.92 0.98
CA SER A 16 22.57 -15.53 2.25
C SER A 16 23.68 -14.49 2.06
N GLY A 17 23.90 -13.63 3.06
CA GLY A 17 25.01 -12.67 3.05
C GLY A 17 24.78 -11.41 2.20
N ILE A 18 23.59 -11.23 1.63
CA ILE A 18 23.27 -10.04 0.84
C ILE A 18 22.84 -8.88 1.77
N PRO A 19 23.44 -7.68 1.67
CA PRO A 19 23.05 -6.49 2.45
C PRO A 19 21.76 -5.86 1.90
N TYR A 20 20.66 -6.61 1.90
CA TYR A 20 19.41 -6.23 1.23
C TYR A 20 18.64 -5.13 1.96
N HIS A 21 19.06 -4.69 3.14
CA HIS A 21 18.50 -3.49 3.76
C HIS A 21 19.27 -2.23 3.39
N ASP A 22 20.48 -2.36 2.85
CA ASP A 22 21.37 -1.23 2.62
C ASP A 22 20.94 -0.44 1.38
N ALA A 23 21.25 0.85 1.42
CA ALA A 23 21.22 1.73 0.27
C ALA A 23 22.55 1.64 -0.49
N TRP A 24 22.44 1.77 -1.80
CA TRP A 24 23.56 1.79 -2.73
C TRP A 24 23.48 3.06 -3.57
N VAL A 25 24.63 3.58 -3.97
CA VAL A 25 24.72 4.53 -5.08
C VAL A 25 25.11 3.78 -6.33
N ALA A 26 24.59 4.20 -7.48
CA ALA A 26 25.08 3.76 -8.79
C ALA A 26 25.45 4.99 -9.62
N TYR A 27 26.58 4.91 -10.33
CA TYR A 27 27.04 5.98 -11.21
C TYR A 27 27.79 5.39 -12.41
N LYS A 28 27.85 6.15 -13.52
CA LYS A 28 28.75 5.84 -14.63
C LYS A 28 30.07 6.56 -14.41
N CYS A 29 31.18 5.82 -14.53
CA CYS A 29 32.50 6.39 -14.38
C CYS A 29 32.73 7.49 -15.43
N VAL A 30 33.23 8.66 -15.00
CA VAL A 30 33.49 9.78 -15.93
C VAL A 30 34.65 9.50 -16.87
N SER A 31 35.57 8.60 -16.49
CA SER A 31 36.68 8.14 -17.33
C SER A 31 36.25 7.02 -18.28
N CYS A 32 35.92 5.82 -17.78
CA CYS A 32 35.67 4.64 -18.64
C CYS A 32 34.19 4.41 -19.02
N LYS A 33 33.25 5.21 -18.52
CA LYS A 33 31.79 5.12 -18.78
C LYS A 33 31.08 3.85 -18.28
N GLU A 34 31.81 2.93 -17.64
CA GLU A 34 31.25 1.74 -17.01
C GLU A 34 30.43 2.06 -15.77
N MET A 35 29.44 1.20 -15.49
CA MET A 35 28.58 1.33 -14.31
C MET A 35 29.31 0.84 -13.06
N ASN A 36 29.23 1.63 -11.99
CA ASN A 36 29.82 1.34 -10.70
C ASN A 36 28.75 1.42 -9.60
N TYR A 37 28.97 0.68 -8.52
CA TYR A 37 28.07 0.62 -7.38
C TYR A 37 28.85 0.85 -6.08
N VAL A 38 28.31 1.64 -5.18
CA VAL A 38 28.91 1.91 -3.87
C VAL A 38 27.89 1.60 -2.79
N GLN A 39 28.25 0.73 -1.85
CA GLN A 39 27.41 0.42 -0.69
C GLN A 39 27.50 1.56 0.32
N ILE A 40 26.38 2.22 0.60
CA ILE A 40 26.30 3.34 1.55
C ILE A 40 25.88 2.84 2.94
N GLY A 41 25.08 1.78 3.00
CA GLY A 41 24.65 1.16 4.26
C GLY A 41 23.25 1.60 4.70
N GLN A 42 23.03 1.68 6.02
CA GLN A 42 21.73 1.96 6.64
C GLN A 42 21.41 3.45 6.82
N LYS A 43 22.39 4.35 6.63
CA LYS A 43 22.21 5.79 6.75
C LYS A 43 22.45 6.43 5.38
N LEU A 44 21.43 7.10 4.83
CA LEU A 44 21.62 7.86 3.60
C LEU A 44 22.56 9.05 3.86
N ILE A 45 23.39 9.36 2.87
CA ILE A 45 24.24 10.54 2.87
C ILE A 45 23.55 11.67 2.12
N THR A 46 23.75 12.89 2.57
CA THR A 46 23.27 14.09 1.87
C THR A 46 24.22 14.45 0.71
N PRO A 47 23.77 15.25 -0.28
CA PRO A 47 24.66 15.79 -1.31
C PRO A 47 25.91 16.49 -0.76
N ASN A 48 25.75 17.24 0.34
CA ASN A 48 26.87 17.93 0.98
C ASN A 48 27.84 16.95 1.67
N GLU A 49 27.33 15.90 2.32
CA GLU A 49 28.22 14.86 2.88
C GLU A 49 28.94 14.08 1.77
N ALA A 50 28.28 13.85 0.63
CA ALA A 50 28.86 13.17 -0.51
C ALA A 50 29.99 13.99 -1.15
N ILE A 51 29.77 15.28 -1.47
CA ILE A 51 30.83 16.12 -2.04
C ILE A 51 32.04 16.25 -1.11
N GLU A 52 31.82 16.34 0.20
CA GLU A 52 32.91 16.52 1.18
C GLU A 52 33.71 15.24 1.44
N ASN A 53 33.07 14.06 1.45
CA ASN A 53 33.70 12.84 1.95
C ASN A 53 33.81 11.70 0.93
N ALA A 54 33.16 11.81 -0.24
CA ALA A 54 33.16 10.72 -1.21
C ALA A 54 34.51 10.59 -1.91
N VAL A 55 35.05 9.37 -1.86
CA VAL A 55 36.21 8.93 -2.64
C VAL A 55 35.80 7.63 -3.33
N TRP A 56 35.06 7.75 -4.42
CA TRP A 56 34.48 6.58 -5.12
C TRP A 56 35.42 6.12 -6.23
N LYS A 57 36.16 5.04 -5.94
CA LYS A 57 37.03 4.39 -6.91
C LYS A 57 36.21 3.57 -7.90
N CYS A 58 36.47 3.76 -9.20
CA CYS A 58 35.91 2.90 -10.23
C CYS A 58 36.50 1.49 -10.15
N GLU A 59 35.64 0.48 -10.15
CA GLU A 59 36.05 -0.93 -10.12
C GLU A 59 36.69 -1.40 -11.45
N HIS A 60 36.42 -0.69 -12.55
CA HIS A 60 36.86 -1.06 -13.90
C HIS A 60 38.19 -0.41 -14.30
N CYS A 61 38.33 0.91 -14.08
CA CYS A 61 39.54 1.64 -14.46
C CYS A 61 40.33 2.24 -13.29
N GLY A 62 39.85 2.10 -12.06
CA GLY A 62 40.52 2.63 -10.87
C GLY A 62 40.45 4.14 -10.69
N PHE A 63 39.82 4.88 -11.61
CA PHE A 63 39.65 6.33 -11.50
C PHE A 63 38.87 6.71 -10.23
N ILE A 64 39.34 7.72 -9.50
CA ILE A 64 38.75 8.19 -8.26
C ILE A 64 37.77 9.32 -8.58
N HIS A 65 36.53 9.19 -8.13
CA HIS A 65 35.53 10.25 -8.21
C HIS A 65 35.47 10.94 -6.86
N SER A 66 36.01 12.16 -6.81
CA SER A 66 36.09 13.01 -5.64
C SER A 66 36.25 14.45 -6.08
N LYS A 67 35.87 15.42 -5.24
CA LYS A 67 36.13 16.85 -5.52
C LYS A 67 37.61 17.17 -5.67
N GLU A 68 38.48 16.36 -5.06
CA GLU A 68 39.94 16.50 -5.10
C GLU A 68 40.60 15.84 -6.33
N THR A 69 39.81 15.40 -7.31
CA THR A 69 40.33 14.74 -8.52
C THR A 69 40.01 15.56 -9.77
N ASP A 70 41.04 15.78 -10.59
CA ASP A 70 40.90 16.43 -11.89
C ASP A 70 39.93 15.66 -12.79
N LEU A 71 39.17 16.41 -13.60
CA LEU A 71 38.25 15.83 -14.57
C LEU A 71 39.03 15.25 -15.77
N PRO A 72 38.69 14.03 -16.24
CA PRO A 72 39.42 13.37 -17.32
C PRO A 72 38.89 13.76 -18.72
N PHE A 73 38.40 14.99 -18.89
CA PHE A 73 37.74 15.41 -20.14
C PHE A 73 38.72 16.04 -21.11
N GLU A 74 39.11 15.29 -22.15
CA GLU A 74 40.01 15.77 -23.21
C GLU A 74 39.41 16.94 -24.03
N ASN A 75 38.10 17.09 -24.01
CA ASN A 75 37.38 18.12 -24.76
C ASN A 75 37.14 19.42 -23.97
N TRP A 76 37.69 19.53 -22.77
CA TRP A 76 37.64 20.73 -21.92
C TRP A 76 39.04 21.33 -21.81
N GLU A 77 39.12 22.64 -21.57
CA GLU A 77 40.40 23.30 -21.29
C GLU A 77 40.99 22.78 -19.96
N GLU A 78 42.32 22.64 -19.89
CA GLU A 78 43.01 22.09 -18.73
C GLU A 78 42.67 22.85 -17.44
N GLU A 79 42.50 24.17 -17.51
CA GLU A 79 42.09 25.02 -16.39
C GLU A 79 40.70 24.67 -15.82
N TYR A 80 39.78 24.15 -16.65
CA TYR A 80 38.45 23.74 -16.21
C TYR A 80 38.40 22.32 -15.67
N ASN A 81 39.41 21.51 -16.03
CA ASN A 81 39.54 20.14 -15.53
C ASN A 81 40.20 20.08 -14.16
N SER A 82 41.01 21.07 -13.80
CA SER A 82 41.70 21.13 -12.50
C SER A 82 40.71 21.08 -11.32
N ALA A 83 41.01 20.24 -10.32
CA ALA A 83 40.24 20.10 -9.08
C ALA A 83 40.14 21.41 -8.28
N ASP A 84 41.13 22.30 -8.41
CA ASP A 84 41.14 23.62 -7.77
C ASP A 84 40.20 24.62 -8.49
N SER A 85 39.68 24.27 -9.66
CA SER A 85 38.81 25.16 -10.44
C SER A 85 37.38 25.17 -9.90
N THR A 86 36.73 26.33 -9.99
CA THR A 86 35.30 26.44 -9.67
C THR A 86 34.45 25.58 -10.61
N THR A 87 34.88 25.42 -11.87
CA THR A 87 34.17 24.62 -12.87
C THR A 87 34.15 23.14 -12.50
N ALA A 88 35.30 22.56 -12.13
CA ALA A 88 35.37 21.17 -11.68
C ALA A 88 34.56 20.95 -10.39
N LEU A 89 34.64 21.88 -9.43
CA LEU A 89 33.82 21.80 -8.22
C LEU A 89 32.32 21.76 -8.54
N ARG A 90 31.83 22.62 -9.43
CA ARG A 90 30.41 22.61 -9.85
C ARG A 90 30.01 21.30 -10.55
N PHE A 91 30.91 20.73 -11.35
CA PHE A 91 30.67 19.42 -11.95
C PHE A 91 30.52 18.35 -10.86
N TRP A 92 31.45 18.30 -9.90
CA TRP A 92 31.41 17.31 -8.81
C TRP A 92 30.19 17.49 -7.92
N GLU A 93 29.81 18.72 -7.57
CA GLU A 93 28.56 19.01 -6.85
C GLU A 93 27.34 18.43 -7.58
N GLY A 94 27.25 18.61 -8.90
CA GLY A 94 26.18 18.04 -9.72
C GLY A 94 26.22 16.51 -9.75
N PHE A 95 27.41 15.94 -9.96
CA PHE A 95 27.64 14.50 -10.01
C PHE A 95 27.18 13.80 -8.72
N PHE A 96 27.61 14.28 -7.56
CA PHE A 96 27.23 13.69 -6.27
C PHE A 96 25.77 13.96 -5.93
N ARG A 97 25.25 15.15 -6.23
CA ARG A 97 23.83 15.49 -5.99
C ARG A 97 22.90 14.54 -6.71
N ILE A 98 23.11 14.27 -8.00
CA ILE A 98 22.24 13.35 -8.76
C ILE A 98 22.13 11.98 -8.08
N ALA A 99 23.22 11.50 -7.48
CA ALA A 99 23.27 10.22 -6.79
C ALA A 99 22.62 10.21 -5.39
N THR A 100 22.53 11.35 -4.71
CA THR A 100 22.20 11.40 -3.26
C THR A 100 21.15 12.44 -2.87
N GLU A 101 20.54 13.16 -3.83
CA GLU A 101 19.58 14.24 -3.56
C GLU A 101 18.31 13.77 -2.86
N HIS A 102 17.78 12.62 -3.27
CA HIS A 102 16.55 12.05 -2.73
C HIS A 102 16.70 10.55 -2.48
N PRO A 103 15.93 9.94 -1.56
CA PRO A 103 15.89 8.48 -1.39
C PRO A 103 15.65 7.71 -2.71
N GLU A 104 14.92 8.31 -3.64
CA GLU A 104 14.65 7.77 -4.99
C GLU A 104 15.89 7.68 -5.89
N SER A 105 16.92 8.49 -5.65
CA SER A 105 18.20 8.45 -6.38
C SER A 105 19.02 7.21 -6.05
N TYR A 106 18.77 6.60 -4.89
CA TYR A 106 19.48 5.43 -4.41
C TYR A 106 19.03 4.14 -5.08
N TRP A 107 19.91 3.15 -4.96
CA TRP A 107 19.75 1.80 -5.47
C TRP A 107 19.70 0.81 -4.31
N LYS A 108 19.26 -0.41 -4.61
CA LYS A 108 19.10 -1.46 -3.62
C LYS A 108 19.42 -2.82 -4.23
N GLN A 109 20.03 -3.70 -3.44
CA GLN A 109 20.32 -5.06 -3.85
C GLN A 109 19.16 -6.02 -3.51
N CYS A 110 18.71 -6.78 -4.51
CA CYS A 110 17.66 -7.78 -4.32
C CYS A 110 18.21 -9.04 -3.64
N ASN A 111 17.59 -9.50 -2.55
CA ASN A 111 18.04 -10.71 -1.84
C ASN A 111 17.69 -12.05 -2.51
N VAL A 112 17.00 -12.02 -3.66
CA VAL A 112 16.65 -13.23 -4.42
C VAL A 112 17.52 -13.36 -5.65
N CYS A 113 17.60 -12.32 -6.49
CA CYS A 113 18.36 -12.36 -7.74
C CYS A 113 19.70 -11.61 -7.70
N THR A 114 20.10 -11.10 -6.53
CA THR A 114 21.37 -10.39 -6.24
C THR A 114 21.67 -9.14 -7.06
N ARG A 115 20.84 -8.80 -8.05
CA ARG A 115 20.95 -7.56 -8.83
C ARG A 115 20.78 -6.34 -7.95
N ILE A 116 21.65 -5.34 -8.18
CA ILE A 116 21.50 -3.98 -7.67
C ILE A 116 20.62 -3.22 -8.68
N LEU A 117 19.49 -2.70 -8.21
CA LEU A 117 18.47 -2.09 -9.06
C LEU A 117 18.03 -0.74 -8.49
N PRO A 118 17.47 0.16 -9.32
CA PRO A 118 16.98 1.45 -8.85
C PRO A 118 15.89 1.31 -7.78
N PHE A 119 15.73 2.32 -6.93
CA PHE A 119 14.70 2.41 -5.88
C PHE A 119 13.30 1.97 -6.35
N ASN A 120 12.90 2.39 -7.56
CA ASN A 120 11.59 2.11 -8.12
C ASN A 120 11.39 0.62 -8.48
N ALA A 121 12.44 -0.19 -8.56
CA ALA A 121 12.35 -1.63 -8.83
C ALA A 121 11.80 -2.42 -7.64
N PHE A 122 11.60 -1.77 -6.48
CA PHE A 122 11.11 -2.39 -5.25
C PHE A 122 9.79 -1.76 -4.78
N SER A 123 8.92 -2.60 -4.22
CA SER A 123 7.66 -2.14 -3.61
C SER A 123 7.91 -1.47 -2.25
N LYS A 124 7.09 -0.49 -1.88
CA LYS A 124 7.16 0.19 -0.58
C LYS A 124 6.90 -0.78 0.57
N HIS A 125 7.67 -0.64 1.63
CA HIS A 125 7.48 -1.31 2.91
C HIS A 125 8.09 -0.46 4.03
N SER A 126 7.25 0.16 4.84
CA SER A 126 7.70 1.01 5.95
C SER A 126 8.47 0.20 6.99
N GLY A 127 9.49 0.83 7.58
CA GLY A 127 10.35 0.23 8.61
C GLY A 127 11.40 -0.77 8.11
N TRP A 128 11.63 -0.89 6.80
CA TRP A 128 12.63 -1.83 6.23
C TRP A 128 13.84 -1.10 5.63
N GLY A 129 14.68 -0.57 6.52
CA GLY A 129 15.90 0.17 6.17
C GLY A 129 15.61 1.59 5.66
N PRO A 130 16.65 2.35 5.27
CA PRO A 130 16.54 3.77 4.93
C PRO A 130 15.63 4.07 3.72
N LEU A 131 15.49 3.12 2.80
CA LEU A 131 14.70 3.30 1.56
C LEU A 131 13.22 2.91 1.72
N GLU A 132 12.83 2.32 2.86
CA GLU A 132 11.47 1.79 3.07
C GLU A 132 10.97 0.88 1.92
N LYS A 133 11.81 -0.08 1.51
CA LYS A 133 11.52 -1.00 0.40
C LYS A 133 11.56 -2.45 0.83
N GLN A 134 10.78 -3.29 0.13
CA GLN A 134 10.86 -4.74 0.25
C GLN A 134 12.27 -5.27 -0.07
N MET A 135 12.61 -6.44 0.48
CA MET A 135 13.92 -7.08 0.28
C MET A 135 14.09 -7.63 -1.15
N GLU A 136 12.98 -8.08 -1.74
CA GLU A 136 12.93 -8.60 -3.10
C GLU A 136 12.48 -7.52 -4.10
N CYS A 137 13.04 -7.53 -5.32
CA CYS A 137 12.58 -6.65 -6.39
C CYS A 137 11.22 -7.12 -6.94
N ARG A 138 10.52 -6.23 -7.66
CA ARG A 138 9.20 -6.49 -8.25
C ARG A 138 9.17 -7.74 -9.14
N SER A 139 10.25 -8.00 -9.90
CA SER A 139 10.36 -9.20 -10.74
C SER A 139 10.38 -10.49 -9.90
N CYS A 140 11.24 -10.55 -8.88
CA CYS A 140 11.31 -11.70 -7.98
C CYS A 140 10.03 -11.86 -7.17
N LYS A 141 9.42 -10.75 -6.74
CA LYS A 141 8.12 -10.76 -6.08
C LYS A 141 7.02 -11.35 -6.96
N GLY A 142 7.03 -11.03 -8.25
CA GLY A 142 6.13 -11.61 -9.24
C GLY A 142 6.24 -13.13 -9.29
N ALA A 143 7.46 -13.66 -9.40
CA ALA A 143 7.71 -15.11 -9.39
C ALA A 143 7.28 -15.79 -8.08
N ILE A 144 7.60 -15.18 -6.93
CA ILE A 144 7.16 -15.65 -5.60
C ILE A 144 5.63 -15.70 -5.53
N ASN A 145 4.97 -14.64 -5.97
CA ASN A 145 3.51 -14.56 -5.98
C ASN A 145 2.88 -15.57 -6.95
N ALA A 146 3.50 -15.89 -8.07
CA ALA A 146 3.00 -16.91 -8.99
C ALA A 146 2.92 -18.31 -8.33
N VAL A 147 3.86 -18.62 -7.42
CA VAL A 147 3.84 -19.88 -6.65
C VAL A 147 2.90 -19.79 -5.44
N LEU A 148 2.86 -18.65 -4.74
CA LEU A 148 2.06 -18.47 -3.54
C LEU A 148 0.57 -18.28 -3.82
N ASN A 149 0.20 -17.53 -4.87
CA ASN A 149 -1.19 -17.20 -5.15
C ASN A 149 -2.08 -18.43 -5.36
N PRO A 150 -1.66 -19.49 -6.08
CA PRO A 150 -2.44 -20.73 -6.17
C PRO A 150 -2.58 -21.48 -4.85
N LYS A 151 -1.63 -21.29 -3.91
CA LYS A 151 -1.60 -21.91 -2.58
C LYS A 151 -2.34 -21.09 -1.51
N ARG A 152 -2.73 -19.85 -1.81
CA ARG A 152 -3.56 -19.03 -0.92
C ARG A 152 -4.97 -19.60 -0.89
N THR A 153 -5.54 -19.75 0.29
CA THR A 153 -6.95 -20.15 0.39
C THR A 153 -7.83 -19.07 -0.23
N LYS A 154 -9.03 -19.45 -0.71
CA LYS A 154 -9.96 -18.51 -1.37
C LYS A 154 -10.24 -17.28 -0.50
N GLU A 155 -10.23 -17.44 0.82
CA GLU A 155 -10.44 -16.37 1.80
C GLU A 155 -9.30 -15.34 1.83
N GLN A 156 -8.04 -15.74 1.61
CA GLN A 156 -6.87 -14.84 1.66
C GLN A 156 -6.71 -13.99 0.40
N LEU A 157 -7.07 -14.53 -0.77
CA LEU A 157 -7.13 -13.76 -2.02
C LEU A 157 -8.30 -12.76 -2.01
N HIS A 158 -9.40 -13.15 -1.38
CA HIS A 158 -10.58 -12.32 -1.16
C HIS A 158 -10.29 -11.15 -0.21
N GLU A 159 -9.49 -11.36 0.84
CA GLU A 159 -9.21 -10.28 1.82
C GLU A 159 -8.49 -9.05 1.23
N SER A 160 -7.56 -9.26 0.28
CA SER A 160 -6.73 -8.18 -0.26
C SER A 160 -7.32 -7.45 -1.48
N ALA A 161 -8.14 -8.12 -2.29
CA ALA A 161 -8.60 -7.58 -3.58
C ALA A 161 -10.05 -7.07 -3.56
N VAL A 162 -10.87 -7.60 -2.65
CA VAL A 162 -12.34 -7.45 -2.69
C VAL A 162 -12.86 -6.44 -1.66
N ARG A 163 -12.31 -6.44 -0.43
CA ARG A 163 -12.90 -5.69 0.71
C ARG A 163 -13.04 -4.19 0.52
N ARG A 164 -12.18 -3.57 -0.29
CA ARG A 164 -12.20 -2.11 -0.51
C ARG A 164 -12.83 -1.71 -1.84
N ARG A 165 -13.24 -2.66 -2.69
CA ARG A 165 -13.72 -2.37 -4.05
C ARG A 165 -15.18 -2.76 -4.21
N ILE A 166 -15.65 -3.85 -3.61
CA ILE A 166 -17.04 -4.31 -3.76
C ILE A 166 -18.01 -3.46 -2.92
N ALA A 167 -17.63 -3.12 -1.70
CA ALA A 167 -18.43 -2.24 -0.85
C ALA A 167 -18.74 -0.93 -1.58
N ASP A 168 -17.70 -0.18 -1.97
CA ASP A 168 -17.85 1.06 -2.73
C ASP A 168 -18.64 0.83 -4.04
N LEU A 169 -18.37 -0.24 -4.80
CA LEU A 169 -19.07 -0.47 -6.07
C LEU A 169 -20.58 -0.71 -5.93
N PHE A 170 -21.04 -1.39 -4.88
CA PHE A 170 -22.44 -1.80 -4.76
C PHE A 170 -23.25 -0.92 -3.81
N ILE A 171 -22.63 -0.34 -2.77
CA ILE A 171 -23.36 0.37 -1.71
C ILE A 171 -23.12 1.89 -1.71
N GLU A 172 -22.32 2.44 -2.63
CA GLU A 172 -21.91 3.87 -2.63
C GLU A 172 -23.07 4.86 -2.62
N GLU A 173 -24.15 4.63 -3.36
CA GLU A 173 -25.32 5.52 -3.34
C GLU A 173 -26.31 5.23 -2.21
N GLU A 174 -26.14 4.10 -1.54
CA GLU A 174 -26.87 3.80 -0.31
C GLU A 174 -26.16 4.36 0.93
N ASN A 175 -24.91 4.81 0.77
CA ASN A 175 -24.20 5.53 1.81
C ASN A 175 -24.79 6.94 1.95
N GLU A 176 -25.03 7.33 3.18
CA GLU A 176 -25.48 8.66 3.53
C GLU A 176 -24.28 9.52 3.95
N SER A 177 -24.35 10.82 3.66
CA SER A 177 -23.41 11.77 4.26
C SER A 177 -23.71 11.86 5.75
N ILE A 178 -22.77 11.41 6.57
CA ILE A 178 -22.91 11.47 8.03
C ILE A 178 -22.55 12.88 8.51
N ASP A 179 -23.51 13.56 9.14
CA ASP A 179 -23.27 14.81 9.84
C ASP A 179 -22.40 14.54 11.08
N PHE A 180 -21.22 15.17 11.11
CA PHE A 180 -20.28 14.99 12.20
C PHE A 180 -20.78 15.58 13.52
N GLN A 181 -21.56 16.66 13.48
CA GLN A 181 -22.09 17.28 14.68
C GLN A 181 -23.12 16.36 15.33
N ASP A 182 -24.09 15.86 14.55
CA ASP A 182 -25.05 14.84 15.00
C ASP A 182 -24.36 13.57 15.51
N LEU A 183 -23.32 13.11 14.81
CA LEU A 183 -22.56 11.93 15.25
C LEU A 183 -21.87 12.16 16.59
N PHE A 184 -21.21 13.30 16.79
CA PHE A 184 -20.55 13.61 18.05
C PHE A 184 -21.56 13.80 19.18
N GLU A 185 -22.70 14.45 18.94
CA GLU A 185 -23.76 14.59 19.92
C GLU A 185 -24.35 13.24 20.35
N ARG A 186 -24.66 12.35 19.40
CA ARG A 186 -25.19 11.00 19.68
C ARG A 186 -24.25 10.16 20.55
N PHE A 187 -22.95 10.33 20.38
CA PHE A 187 -21.93 9.57 21.11
C PHE A 187 -21.28 10.39 22.25
N GLU A 188 -21.88 11.51 22.65
CA GLU A 188 -21.43 12.38 23.74
C GLU A 188 -19.95 12.78 23.62
N SER A 189 -19.49 13.03 22.38
CA SER A 189 -18.11 13.35 22.02
C SER A 189 -17.09 12.36 22.58
N ARG A 190 -17.44 11.07 22.62
CA ARG A 190 -16.57 10.00 23.13
C ARG A 190 -16.51 8.83 22.17
N CYS A 191 -15.38 8.11 22.20
CA CYS A 191 -15.30 6.84 21.51
C CYS A 191 -16.30 5.87 22.13
N PHE A 192 -17.16 5.26 21.31
CA PHE A 192 -18.16 4.32 21.80
C PHE A 192 -17.55 3.15 22.58
N LYS A 193 -16.40 2.63 22.12
CA LYS A 193 -15.75 1.44 22.71
C LYS A 193 -14.92 1.76 23.95
N THR A 194 -14.01 2.74 23.86
CA THR A 194 -13.03 3.03 24.92
C THR A 194 -13.53 4.10 25.90
N LYS A 195 -14.60 4.82 25.55
CA LYS A 195 -15.17 5.96 26.28
C LYS A 195 -14.23 7.18 26.42
N GLU A 196 -13.09 7.15 25.74
CA GLU A 196 -12.16 8.28 25.71
C GLU A 196 -12.80 9.49 25.02
N PRO A 197 -12.57 10.70 25.52
CA PRO A 197 -13.08 11.92 24.89
C PRO A 197 -12.42 12.14 23.53
N LEU A 198 -13.21 12.61 22.57
CA LEU A 198 -12.79 12.92 21.20
C LEU A 198 -13.11 14.37 20.88
N ASP A 199 -12.22 15.03 20.15
CA ASP A 199 -12.44 16.38 19.62
C ASP A 199 -12.77 16.30 18.13
N ILE A 200 -13.91 16.87 17.74
CA ILE A 200 -14.38 16.93 16.35
C ILE A 200 -13.36 17.62 15.43
N ASN A 201 -12.57 18.55 15.96
CA ASN A 201 -11.55 19.30 15.22
C ASN A 201 -10.26 18.49 15.02
N GLN A 202 -9.99 17.48 15.86
CA GLN A 202 -8.80 16.63 15.76
C GLN A 202 -9.06 15.39 14.88
N ARG A 203 -9.21 15.61 13.57
CA ARG A 203 -9.64 14.60 12.58
C ARG A 203 -8.78 13.33 12.51
N ASP A 204 -7.53 13.42 12.93
CA ASP A 204 -6.59 12.31 12.97
C ASP A 204 -6.80 11.38 14.17
N THR A 205 -7.56 11.79 15.20
CA THR A 205 -7.75 11.00 16.44
C THR A 205 -8.96 10.07 16.40
N TRP A 206 -9.92 10.32 15.51
CA TRP A 206 -11.19 9.59 15.45
C TRP A 206 -11.53 9.08 14.06
N SER A 207 -12.55 8.22 13.97
CA SER A 207 -13.08 7.66 12.73
C SER A 207 -14.56 7.35 12.84
N ILE A 208 -15.26 7.50 11.72
CA ILE A 208 -16.60 6.96 11.53
C ILE A 208 -16.42 5.52 11.10
N ASP A 209 -16.98 4.61 11.89
CA ASP A 209 -16.95 3.19 11.63
C ASP A 209 -18.33 2.68 11.20
N HIS A 210 -18.35 1.65 10.36
CA HIS A 210 -19.58 0.92 10.06
C HIS A 210 -19.83 -0.08 11.18
N ILE A 211 -20.94 0.02 11.91
CA ILE A 211 -21.31 -0.95 12.95
C ILE A 211 -21.28 -2.35 12.33
N LEU A 212 -22.14 -2.59 11.34
CA LEU A 212 -22.13 -3.73 10.44
C LEU A 212 -21.16 -3.47 9.28
N PRO A 213 -20.09 -4.26 9.13
CA PRO A 213 -19.05 -3.96 8.15
C PRO A 213 -19.54 -3.98 6.71
N SER A 214 -19.05 -3.04 5.90
CA SER A 214 -19.31 -2.97 4.45
C SER A 214 -18.84 -4.21 3.67
N LYS A 215 -17.92 -4.99 4.22
CA LYS A 215 -17.56 -6.34 3.73
C LYS A 215 -18.78 -7.24 3.56
N TYR A 216 -19.80 -7.09 4.40
CA TYR A 216 -21.06 -7.84 4.34
C TYR A 216 -22.18 -7.04 3.66
N LEU A 217 -21.83 -6.04 2.86
CA LEU A 217 -22.72 -5.21 2.04
C LEU A 217 -23.67 -4.30 2.83
N TYR A 218 -23.29 -3.92 4.06
CA TYR A 218 -24.04 -2.92 4.82
C TYR A 218 -23.52 -1.51 4.51
N PRO A 219 -24.37 -0.60 3.98
CA PRO A 219 -23.99 0.77 3.71
C PRO A 219 -23.75 1.56 4.99
N LEU A 220 -22.99 2.65 4.87
CA LEU A 220 -22.85 3.66 5.91
C LEU A 220 -24.11 4.52 5.95
N LYS A 221 -24.99 4.22 6.89
CA LYS A 221 -26.20 5.02 7.21
C LYS A 221 -26.12 5.53 8.63
N LYS A 222 -27.00 6.47 8.99
CA LYS A 222 -27.06 6.98 10.38
C LYS A 222 -27.14 5.85 11.42
N GLU A 223 -27.93 4.81 11.14
CA GLU A 223 -28.15 3.64 12.00
C GLU A 223 -27.01 2.63 11.96
N ASN A 224 -26.14 2.72 10.96
CA ASN A 224 -24.97 1.85 10.82
C ASN A 224 -23.65 2.57 11.10
N ALA A 225 -23.69 3.80 11.63
CA ALA A 225 -22.50 4.60 11.92
C ALA A 225 -22.19 4.61 13.41
N ALA A 226 -20.91 4.44 13.76
CA ALA A 226 -20.41 4.57 15.11
C ALA A 226 -19.20 5.50 15.19
N LEU A 227 -19.11 6.29 16.26
CA LEU A 227 -17.94 7.12 16.55
C LEU A 227 -16.90 6.32 17.34
N LEU A 228 -15.72 6.12 16.75
CA LEU A 228 -14.60 5.41 17.38
C LEU A 228 -13.31 6.24 17.35
N SER A 229 -12.42 6.04 18.32
CA SER A 229 -11.03 6.46 18.18
C SER A 229 -10.33 5.64 17.10
N LYS A 230 -9.25 6.17 16.52
CA LYS A 230 -8.45 5.43 15.51
C LYS A 230 -8.06 4.04 16.00
N ASN A 231 -7.57 3.94 17.22
CA ASN A 231 -7.11 2.68 17.81
C ASN A 231 -8.26 1.67 17.94
N ALA A 232 -9.41 2.10 18.48
CA ALA A 232 -10.60 1.24 18.57
C ALA A 232 -11.08 0.77 17.19
N ASN A 233 -11.11 1.68 16.21
CA ASN A 233 -11.49 1.37 14.83
C ASN A 233 -10.54 0.36 14.17
N GLU A 234 -9.22 0.55 14.32
CA GLU A 234 -8.18 -0.36 13.82
C GLU A 234 -8.22 -1.76 14.48
N ASN A 235 -8.71 -1.85 15.71
CA ASN A 235 -8.94 -3.11 16.41
C ASN A 235 -10.24 -3.81 15.99
N LYS A 236 -11.28 -3.04 15.66
CA LYS A 236 -12.55 -3.58 15.15
C LYS A 236 -12.40 -4.15 13.74
N ARG A 237 -11.84 -3.38 12.80
CA ARG A 237 -11.72 -3.77 11.38
C ARG A 237 -13.07 -4.25 10.82
N ASP A 238 -13.08 -5.38 10.12
CA ASP A 238 -14.27 -6.02 9.55
C ASP A 238 -14.93 -7.05 10.48
N LYS A 239 -14.59 -7.05 11.78
CA LYS A 239 -15.26 -7.93 12.74
C LYS A 239 -16.73 -7.57 12.81
N TRP A 240 -17.57 -8.60 12.84
CA TRP A 240 -18.99 -8.45 13.16
C TRP A 240 -19.15 -7.84 14.57
N PRO A 241 -20.17 -6.99 14.83
CA PRO A 241 -20.34 -6.33 16.12
C PRO A 241 -20.25 -7.27 17.32
N SER A 242 -20.92 -8.43 17.29
CA SER A 242 -20.87 -9.44 18.36
C SER A 242 -19.50 -10.06 18.64
N LYS A 243 -18.51 -9.85 17.77
CA LYS A 243 -17.12 -10.28 17.97
C LYS A 243 -16.22 -9.19 18.55
N PHE A 244 -16.72 -7.98 18.70
CA PHE A 244 -15.95 -6.82 19.15
C PHE A 244 -16.58 -6.11 20.35
N TYR A 245 -17.90 -6.02 20.37
CA TYR A 245 -18.68 -5.48 21.46
C TYR A 245 -19.22 -6.60 22.35
N THR A 246 -19.34 -6.30 23.63
CA THR A 246 -20.06 -7.11 24.62
C THR A 246 -21.56 -6.95 24.42
N ASN A 247 -22.37 -7.82 25.02
CA ASN A 247 -23.84 -7.75 24.89
C ASN A 247 -24.40 -6.40 25.38
N ASN A 248 -23.89 -5.88 26.49
CA ASN A 248 -24.33 -4.58 27.02
C ASN A 248 -23.96 -3.44 26.05
N GLU A 249 -22.74 -3.46 25.51
CA GLU A 249 -22.33 -2.51 24.49
C GLU A 249 -23.19 -2.63 23.22
N LEU A 250 -23.61 -3.83 22.81
CA LEU A 250 -24.51 -3.96 21.65
C LEU A 250 -25.88 -3.34 21.90
N ILE A 251 -26.44 -3.53 23.10
CA ILE A 251 -27.71 -2.91 23.50
C ILE A 251 -27.59 -1.39 23.50
N ASP A 252 -26.51 -0.86 24.09
CA ASP A 252 -26.24 0.58 24.09
C ASP A 252 -26.03 1.13 22.68
N LEU A 253 -25.29 0.40 21.84
CA LEU A 253 -25.03 0.80 20.47
C LEU A 253 -26.33 0.86 19.66
N ALA A 254 -27.20 -0.16 19.79
CA ALA A 254 -28.51 -0.19 19.16
C ALA A 254 -29.39 0.98 19.63
N ARG A 255 -29.38 1.28 20.93
CA ARG A 255 -30.13 2.41 21.50
C ARG A 255 -29.65 3.76 20.97
N ILE A 256 -28.35 3.97 20.86
CA ILE A 256 -27.76 5.25 20.40
C ILE A 256 -27.91 5.43 18.88
N SER A 257 -27.64 4.38 18.12
CA SER A 257 -27.60 4.46 16.65
C SER A 257 -28.95 4.21 15.99
N GLY A 258 -29.85 3.44 16.62
CA GLY A 258 -31.03 2.89 15.96
C GLY A 258 -30.76 1.56 15.24
N ALA A 259 -29.56 0.99 15.36
CA ALA A 259 -29.23 -0.30 14.76
C ALA A 259 -30.14 -1.42 15.28
N ASN A 260 -30.51 -2.34 14.39
CA ASN A 260 -31.28 -3.53 14.77
C ASN A 260 -30.45 -4.45 15.68
N ILE A 261 -30.86 -4.58 16.95
CA ILE A 261 -30.17 -5.36 17.97
C ILE A 261 -30.04 -6.84 17.60
N ASP A 262 -31.09 -7.44 17.03
CA ASP A 262 -31.11 -8.85 16.66
C ASP A 262 -30.08 -9.14 15.55
N LEU A 263 -29.89 -8.17 14.65
CA LEU A 263 -28.92 -8.27 13.58
C LEU A 263 -27.47 -8.10 14.08
N ILE A 264 -27.17 -7.03 14.81
CA ILE A 264 -25.80 -6.74 15.26
C ILE A 264 -25.32 -7.75 16.30
N SER A 265 -26.22 -8.34 17.08
CA SER A 265 -25.91 -9.35 18.10
C SER A 265 -25.71 -10.76 17.53
N ASN A 266 -26.00 -10.99 16.24
CA ASN A 266 -25.84 -12.30 15.64
C ASN A 266 -24.41 -12.83 15.79
N LYS A 267 -24.25 -14.11 16.16
CA LYS A 267 -22.93 -14.74 16.37
C LYS A 267 -22.16 -14.94 15.06
N LEU A 268 -22.87 -15.03 13.94
CA LEU A 268 -22.31 -15.19 12.61
C LEU A 268 -22.68 -13.97 11.75
N PRO A 269 -21.77 -13.51 10.88
CA PRO A 269 -22.10 -12.46 9.93
C PRO A 269 -23.25 -12.88 9.01
N ILE A 270 -24.17 -11.96 8.78
CA ILE A 270 -25.24 -12.10 7.78
C ILE A 270 -24.88 -11.22 6.60
N MET A 271 -25.07 -11.73 5.37
CA MET A 271 -24.88 -10.95 4.16
C MET A 271 -26.10 -10.08 3.89
N ASN A 272 -25.90 -8.78 3.63
CA ASN A 272 -26.98 -7.92 3.17
C ASN A 272 -27.20 -8.11 1.66
N HIS A 273 -28.31 -8.75 1.28
CA HIS A 273 -28.73 -8.85 -0.13
C HIS A 273 -29.74 -7.79 -0.53
N ASN A 274 -30.17 -6.92 0.40
CA ASN A 274 -31.06 -5.80 0.10
C ASN A 274 -30.23 -4.60 -0.37
N ILE A 275 -29.63 -4.74 -1.55
CA ILE A 275 -28.82 -3.72 -2.23
C ILE A 275 -29.12 -3.68 -3.72
N ASP A 276 -28.86 -2.55 -4.39
CA ASP A 276 -29.00 -2.46 -5.85
C ASP A 276 -27.79 -3.06 -6.58
N VAL A 277 -27.87 -4.36 -6.84
CA VAL A 277 -26.84 -5.11 -7.55
C VAL A 277 -26.68 -4.65 -9.00
N ASN A 278 -27.76 -4.26 -9.68
CA ASN A 278 -27.73 -3.88 -11.10
C ASN A 278 -26.95 -2.59 -11.29
N LYS A 279 -27.21 -1.60 -10.43
CA LYS A 279 -26.52 -0.32 -10.49
C LYS A 279 -25.02 -0.45 -10.19
N GLY A 280 -24.66 -1.34 -9.26
CA GLY A 280 -23.25 -1.68 -9.02
C GLY A 280 -22.56 -2.32 -10.23
N VAL A 281 -23.28 -3.17 -10.99
CA VAL A 281 -22.80 -3.73 -12.25
C VAL A 281 -22.60 -2.65 -13.30
N GLU A 282 -23.57 -1.76 -13.49
CA GLU A 282 -23.50 -0.67 -14.44
C GLU A 282 -22.30 0.24 -14.15
N ARG A 283 -22.14 0.71 -12.91
CA ARG A 283 -20.98 1.52 -12.49
C ARG A 283 -19.65 0.85 -12.80
N TYR A 284 -19.53 -0.44 -12.49
CA TYR A 284 -18.28 -1.16 -12.69
C TYR A 284 -17.91 -1.32 -14.17
N LEU A 285 -18.92 -1.38 -15.05
CA LEU A 285 -18.76 -1.54 -16.50
C LEU A 285 -18.71 -0.22 -17.26
N GLN A 286 -19.08 0.92 -16.65
CA GLN A 286 -18.89 2.26 -17.20
C GLN A 286 -17.39 2.62 -17.22
N VAL A 287 -16.72 2.41 -18.36
CA VAL A 287 -15.30 2.75 -18.56
C VAL A 287 -15.09 3.45 -19.91
N ARG A 288 -14.19 4.44 -19.94
CA ARG A 288 -13.88 5.26 -21.13
C ARG A 288 -13.08 4.53 -22.21
N GLU A 289 -12.41 3.42 -21.87
CA GLU A 289 -11.57 2.65 -22.81
C GLU A 289 -12.13 1.22 -23.01
N LYS A 290 -12.46 0.87 -24.26
CA LYS A 290 -13.09 -0.42 -24.64
C LYS A 290 -12.19 -1.65 -24.47
N SER A 291 -10.90 -1.50 -24.16
CA SER A 291 -9.91 -2.58 -24.18
C SER A 291 -9.87 -3.47 -22.92
N ASP A 292 -10.64 -3.18 -21.86
CA ASP A 292 -10.63 -3.94 -20.58
C ASP A 292 -11.97 -4.63 -20.24
N LEU A 293 -12.96 -4.59 -21.13
CA LEU A 293 -14.32 -5.07 -20.84
C LEU A 293 -14.43 -6.58 -20.54
N PRO A 294 -13.80 -7.51 -21.31
CA PRO A 294 -13.90 -8.95 -21.02
C PRO A 294 -13.29 -9.34 -19.67
N LYS A 295 -12.20 -8.67 -19.26
CA LYS A 295 -11.56 -8.89 -17.97
C LYS A 295 -12.46 -8.40 -16.84
N ARG A 296 -13.07 -7.23 -16.98
CA ARG A 296 -14.04 -6.69 -16.01
C ARG A 296 -15.27 -7.58 -15.86
N ILE A 297 -15.88 -8.02 -16.96
CA ILE A 297 -16.99 -8.98 -16.91
C ILE A 297 -16.58 -10.22 -16.10
N LYS A 298 -15.39 -10.77 -16.34
CA LYS A 298 -14.86 -11.92 -15.58
C LYS A 298 -14.65 -11.62 -14.10
N GLU A 299 -14.20 -10.41 -13.75
CA GLU A 299 -14.00 -9.98 -12.36
C GLU A 299 -15.33 -9.81 -11.62
N ILE A 300 -16.30 -9.10 -12.20
CA ILE A 300 -17.60 -8.86 -11.55
C ILE A 300 -18.44 -10.13 -11.44
N LYS A 301 -18.39 -11.03 -12.43
CA LYS A 301 -19.04 -12.36 -12.31
C LYS A 301 -18.57 -13.12 -11.09
N LYS A 302 -17.25 -13.13 -10.85
CA LYS A 302 -16.67 -13.80 -9.68
C LYS A 302 -17.15 -13.17 -8.39
N ILE A 303 -17.24 -11.85 -8.36
CA ILE A 303 -17.75 -11.09 -7.21
C ILE A 303 -19.19 -11.52 -6.91
N LEU A 304 -20.08 -11.47 -7.89
CA LEU A 304 -21.50 -11.79 -7.71
C LEU A 304 -21.72 -13.23 -7.22
N LEU A 305 -20.93 -14.19 -7.72
CA LEU A 305 -20.99 -15.59 -7.27
C LEU A 305 -20.51 -15.77 -5.82
N VAL A 306 -19.46 -15.06 -5.41
CA VAL A 306 -18.92 -15.17 -4.04
C VAL A 306 -19.88 -14.58 -3.02
N TYR A 307 -20.61 -13.53 -3.39
CA TYR A 307 -21.57 -12.84 -2.54
C TYR A 307 -23.00 -13.36 -2.71
N GLU A 308 -23.21 -14.40 -3.52
CA GLU A 308 -24.53 -14.96 -3.80
C GLU A 308 -25.56 -13.93 -4.32
N LEU A 309 -25.09 -12.92 -5.06
CA LEU A 309 -25.90 -11.80 -5.57
C LEU A 309 -26.48 -12.02 -6.96
N VAL A 310 -26.26 -13.19 -7.57
CA VAL A 310 -26.67 -13.45 -8.96
C VAL A 310 -28.19 -13.37 -9.10
N ASP A 311 -28.94 -13.79 -8.08
CA ASP A 311 -30.40 -13.80 -8.12
C ASP A 311 -30.99 -12.39 -8.10
N ASN A 312 -30.28 -11.41 -7.53
CA ASN A 312 -30.65 -10.00 -7.49
C ASN A 312 -30.39 -9.23 -8.80
N LEU A 313 -29.79 -9.87 -9.81
CA LEU A 313 -29.60 -9.26 -11.13
C LEU A 313 -30.88 -9.25 -11.96
N SER A 314 -31.05 -8.19 -12.76
CA SER A 314 -32.05 -8.12 -13.80
C SER A 314 -31.74 -9.14 -14.93
N PRO A 315 -32.75 -9.58 -15.70
CA PRO A 315 -32.54 -10.48 -16.83
C PRO A 315 -31.50 -9.95 -17.84
N GLU A 316 -31.47 -8.64 -18.06
CA GLU A 316 -30.54 -7.97 -18.97
C GLU A 316 -29.10 -8.10 -18.48
N ASN A 317 -28.86 -7.83 -17.19
CA ASN A 317 -27.53 -7.95 -16.60
C ASN A 317 -27.08 -9.41 -16.45
N LYS A 318 -28.02 -10.34 -16.18
CA LYS A 318 -27.72 -11.80 -16.25
C LYS A 318 -27.22 -12.18 -17.64
N LYS A 319 -27.91 -11.73 -18.69
CA LYS A 319 -27.52 -11.99 -20.08
C LYS A 319 -26.18 -11.33 -20.44
N LEU A 320 -25.98 -10.06 -20.09
CA LEU A 320 -24.74 -9.32 -20.34
C LEU A 320 -23.52 -10.01 -19.71
N LEU A 321 -23.70 -10.51 -18.49
CA LEU A 321 -22.67 -11.22 -17.77
C LEU A 321 -22.59 -12.70 -18.16
N GLY A 322 -23.50 -13.22 -18.99
CA GLY A 322 -23.52 -14.63 -19.39
C GLY A 322 -23.79 -15.59 -18.22
N PHE A 323 -24.71 -15.21 -17.34
CA PHE A 323 -25.42 -16.13 -16.46
C PHE A 323 -26.65 -16.69 -17.20
N LYS A 324 -27.06 -17.91 -16.85
CA LYS A 324 -28.22 -18.57 -17.48
C LYS A 324 -29.53 -18.00 -16.97
#